data_AF-A0A1W6MH40-F1
#
_entry.id   AF-A0A1W6MH40-F1
#
_cell.length_a   1.000
_cell.length_b   1.000
_cell.length_c   1.000
_cell.angle_alpha   90.00
_cell.angle_beta   90.00
_cell.angle_gamma   90.00
#
_symmetry.space_group_name_H-M   'P 1'
#
loop_
_entity.id
_entity.type
_entity.pdbx_description
1 polymer ?
#
loop_
_entity_poly.entity_id
_entity_poly.type
_entity_poly.pdbx_seq_one_letter_code
_entity_poly.pdbx_strand_id
1 'polypeptide(L)'
;MTDYQIIFLGFLMLWGMAVTADSPLLSTQVAQSALPEIRGAALTLVNCIGFTISIVSIQIINLMMDYIDVTLLFTFLAIGPILGLFALFYKS
;
A
#
# COMPACT_ATOMS: atom_id res chain seq x y z
N MET A 1 4.47 11.13 27.96
CA MET A 1 3.90 10.92 26.62
C MET A 1 2.94 12.07 26.39
N THR A 2 3.21 12.95 25.43
CA THR A 2 2.31 14.05 25.08
C THR A 2 1.13 13.52 24.27
N ASP A 3 -0.05 14.15 24.35
CA ASP A 3 -1.29 13.65 23.72
C ASP A 3 -1.14 13.36 22.22
N TYR A 4 -0.33 14.15 21.51
CA TYR A 4 -0.03 13.94 20.09
C TYR A 4 0.69 12.62 19.80
N GLN A 5 1.52 12.13 20.72
CA GLN A 5 2.27 10.88 20.53
C GLN A 5 1.34 9.67 20.59
N ILE A 6 0.33 9.71 21.47
CA ILE A 6 -0.66 8.65 21.62
C ILE A 6 -1.54 8.58 20.36
N ILE A 7 -2.00 9.73 19.86
CA ILE A 7 -2.77 9.81 18.61
C ILE A 7 -1.95 9.29 17.42
N PHE A 8 -0.67 9.68 17.34
CA PHE A 8 0.22 9.22 16.27
C PHE A 8 0.47 7.71 16.33
N LEU A 9 0.74 7.16 17.50
CA LEU A 9 0.89 5.70 17.70
C LEU A 9 -0.40 4.94 17.38
N GLY A 10 -1.55 5.46 17.81
CA GLY A 10 -2.86 4.90 17.47
C GLY A 10 -3.09 4.88 15.96
N PHE A 11 -2.77 5.98 15.27
CA PHE A 11 -2.82 6.05 13.82
C PHE A 11 -1.88 5.04 13.16
N LEU A 12 -0.63 4.93 13.59
CA LEU A 12 0.32 3.96 13.04
C LEU A 12 -0.12 2.50 13.24
N MET A 13 -0.75 2.18 14.37
CA MET A 13 -1.31 0.85 14.62
C MET A 13 -2.47 0.54 13.68
N LEU A 14 -3.42 1.47 13.53
CA LEU A 14 -4.54 1.33 12.58
C LEU A 14 -4.03 1.22 11.14
N TRP A 15 -3.07 2.06 10.77
CA TRP A 15 -2.45 2.06 9.45
C TRP A 15 -1.75 0.73 9.16
N GLY A 16 -0.89 0.27 10.06
CA GLY A 16 -0.18 -1.00 9.91
C GLY A 16 -1.13 -2.20 9.81
N MET A 17 -2.22 -2.21 10.59
CA MET A 17 -3.24 -3.25 10.52
C MET A 17 -3.99 -3.22 9.17
N ALA A 18 -4.41 -2.04 8.71
CA ALA A 18 -5.14 -1.88 7.45
C ALA A 18 -4.30 -2.33 6.24
N VAL A 19 -3.06 -1.84 6.13
CA VAL A 19 -2.18 -2.13 4.98
C VAL A 19 -1.79 -3.62 4.91
N THR A 20 -1.66 -4.29 6.05
CA THR A 20 -1.29 -5.72 6.09
C THR A 20 -2.41 -6.62 5.54
N ALA A 21 -3.67 -6.20 5.65
CA ALA A 21 -4.83 -6.99 5.21
C ALA A 21 -5.02 -6.99 3.68
N ASP A 22 -4.52 -5.98 2.97
CA ASP A 22 -4.74 -5.83 1.52
C ASP A 22 -4.05 -6.93 0.69
N SER A 23 -2.85 -7.36 1.10
CA SER A 23 -2.07 -8.39 0.38
C SER A 23 -2.79 -9.75 0.27
N PRO A 24 -3.30 -10.35 1.37
CA PRO A 24 -4.09 -11.58 1.27
C PRO A 24 -5.46 -11.37 0.61
N LEU A 25 -6.11 -10.21 0.82
CA LEU A 25 -7.41 -9.91 0.22
C LEU A 25 -7.32 -9.85 -1.32
N LEU A 26 -6.34 -9.13 -1.86
CA LEU A 26 -6.14 -9.02 -3.31
C LEU A 26 -5.71 -10.35 -3.94
N SER A 27 -4.81 -11.08 -3.28
CA SER A 27 -4.35 -12.39 -3.76
C SER A 27 -5.49 -13.42 -3.81
N THR A 28 -6.38 -13.41 -2.82
CA THR A 28 -7.54 -14.32 -2.80
C THR A 28 -8.57 -13.95 -3.87
N GLN A 29 -8.83 -12.67 -4.11
CA GLN A 29 -9.73 -12.22 -5.20
C GLN A 29 -9.20 -12.60 -6.59
N VAL A 30 -7.90 -12.41 -6.82
CA VAL A 30 -7.24 -12.80 -8.08
C VAL A 30 -7.27 -14.32 -8.24
N ALA A 31 -7.01 -15.06 -7.17
CA ALA A 31 -7.10 -16.52 -7.18
C ALA A 31 -8.52 -16.99 -7.51
N GLN A 32 -9.56 -16.40 -6.90
CA GLN A 32 -10.96 -16.79 -7.15
C GLN A 32 -11.43 -16.46 -8.57
N SER A 33 -10.94 -15.38 -9.17
CA SER A 33 -11.35 -14.93 -10.50
C SER A 33 -10.58 -15.61 -11.65
N ALA A 34 -9.38 -16.15 -11.37
CA ALA A 34 -8.56 -16.82 -12.37
C ALA A 34 -8.96 -18.29 -12.58
N LEU A 35 -8.85 -18.75 -13.83
CA LEU A 35 -9.01 -20.17 -14.16
C LEU A 35 -7.98 -21.02 -13.39
N PRO A 36 -8.34 -22.27 -13.00
CA PRO A 36 -7.47 -23.12 -12.19
C PRO A 36 -6.07 -23.34 -12.79
N GLU A 37 -5.97 -23.42 -14.12
CA GLU A 37 -4.72 -23.67 -14.85
C GLU A 37 -3.72 -22.50 -14.81
N ILE A 38 -4.19 -21.25 -14.69
CA ILE A 38 -3.35 -20.04 -14.72
C ILE A 38 -3.31 -19.29 -13.38
N ARG A 39 -3.94 -19.82 -12.34
CA ARG A 39 -3.99 -19.20 -11.00
C ARG A 39 -2.59 -18.87 -10.45
N GLY A 40 -1.62 -19.77 -10.64
CA GLY A 40 -0.24 -19.54 -10.23
C GLY A 40 0.42 -18.36 -10.95
N ALA A 41 0.23 -18.26 -12.27
CA ALA A 41 0.77 -17.17 -13.10
C ALA A 41 0.10 -15.82 -12.80
N ALA A 42 -1.21 -15.83 -12.55
CA ALA A 42 -1.95 -14.63 -12.16
C ALA A 42 -1.48 -14.08 -10.80
N LEU A 43 -1.24 -14.96 -9.83
CA LEU A 43 -0.72 -14.59 -8.51
C LEU A 43 0.71 -14.05 -8.58
N THR A 44 1.60 -14.68 -9.34
CA THR A 44 2.97 -14.17 -9.50
C THR A 44 2.98 -12.81 -10.18
N LEU A 45 2.18 -12.59 -11.21
CA LEU A 45 2.09 -11.30 -11.88
C LEU A 45 1.66 -10.19 -10.90
N VAL A 46 0.60 -10.42 -10.12
CA VAL A 46 0.09 -9.43 -9.15
C VAL A 46 1.12 -9.14 -8.05
N ASN A 47 1.80 -10.17 -7.54
CA ASN A 47 2.89 -9.99 -6.58
C ASN A 47 4.06 -9.20 -7.16
N CYS A 48 4.49 -9.51 -8.39
CA CYS A 48 5.56 -8.77 -9.06
C CYS A 48 5.19 -7.29 -9.27
N ILE A 49 3.94 -6.99 -9.64
CA ILE A 49 3.45 -5.61 -9.76
C ILE A 49 3.49 -4.92 -8.39
N GLY A 50 2.96 -5.56 -7.34
CA GLY A 50 2.96 -5.01 -5.97
C GLY A 50 4.37 -4.70 -5.45
N PHE A 51 5.32 -5.61 -5.68
CA PHE A 51 6.73 -5.39 -5.33
C PHE A 51 7.36 -4.28 -6.17
N THR A 52 7.09 -4.21 -7.47
CA THR A 52 7.61 -3.15 -8.33
C THR A 52 7.14 -1.78 -7.84
N ILE A 53 5.85 -1.64 -7.52
CA ILE A 53 5.29 -0.40 -6.96
C ILE A 53 5.96 -0.05 -5.63
N SER A 54 6.16 -1.04 -4.75
CA SER A 54 6.84 -0.83 -3.47
C SER A 54 8.28 -0.34 -3.64
N ILE A 55 9.05 -0.97 -4.52
CA ILE A 55 10.45 -0.60 -4.79
C ILE A 55 10.54 0.82 -5.36
N VAL A 56 9.71 1.14 -6.35
CA VAL A 56 9.67 2.48 -6.96
C VAL A 56 9.25 3.53 -5.93
N SER A 57 8.26 3.24 -5.09
CA SER A 57 7.80 4.13 -4.02
C SER A 57 8.93 4.44 -3.03
N ILE A 58 9.64 3.40 -2.55
CA ILE A 58 10.78 3.54 -1.64
C ILE A 58 11.90 4.37 -2.28
N GLN A 59 12.20 4.15 -3.56
CA GLN A 59 13.21 4.93 -4.28
C GLN A 59 12.84 6.42 -4.37
N ILE A 60 11.58 6.73 -4.70
CA ILE A 60 11.10 8.13 -4.76
C ILE A 60 11.20 8.80 -3.39
N ILE A 61 10.74 8.11 -2.33
CA ILE A 61 10.80 8.62 -0.95
C ILE A 61 12.24 8.89 -0.52
N ASN A 62 13.17 7.96 -0.80
CA ASN A 62 14.59 8.14 -0.48
C ASN A 62 15.19 9.34 -1.22
N LEU A 63 14.89 9.52 -2.51
CA LEU A 63 15.36 10.67 -3.28
C LEU A 63 14.82 12.00 -2.73
N MET A 64 13.61 12.01 -2.18
CA MET A 64 12.99 13.21 -1.60
C MET A 64 13.46 13.51 -0.17
N MET A 65 14.12 12.55 0.49
CA MET A 65 14.62 12.69 1.87
C MET A 65 15.69 13.76 2.03
N ASP A 66 16.45 14.04 0.97
CA ASP A 66 17.47 15.11 0.99
C ASP A 66 16.88 16.52 0.83
N TYR A 67 15.61 16.64 0.45
CA TYR A 67 14.97 17.92 0.11
C TYR A 67 13.76 18.28 0.98
N ILE A 68 13.15 17.31 1.68
CA ILE A 68 11.91 17.47 2.43
C ILE A 68 12.08 16.94 3.86
N ASP A 69 11.51 17.67 4.82
CA ASP A 69 11.45 17.21 6.21
C ASP A 69 10.71 15.87 6.33
N VAL A 70 11.25 14.95 7.13
CA VAL A 70 10.72 13.60 7.35
C VAL A 70 9.24 13.61 7.77
N THR A 71 8.79 14.65 8.45
CA THR A 71 7.39 14.81 8.87
C THR A 71 6.44 14.92 7.68
N LEU A 72 6.85 15.61 6.61
CA LEU A 72 6.05 15.79 5.39
C LEU A 72 6.18 14.61 4.42
N LEU A 73 7.26 13.84 4.51
CA LEU A 73 7.46 12.62 3.71
C LEU A 73 6.38 11.57 3.93
N PHE A 74 5.90 11.41 5.17
CA PHE A 74 4.80 10.49 5.47
C PHE A 74 3.49 10.87 4.77
N THR A 75 3.28 12.14 4.42
CA THR A 75 2.11 12.58 3.66
C THR A 75 2.12 12.03 2.24
N PHE A 76 3.30 11.82 1.63
CA PHE A 76 3.39 11.23 0.28
C PHE A 76 2.94 9.77 0.25
N LEU A 77 3.11 9.02 1.35
CA LEU A 77 2.58 7.65 1.43
C LEU A 77 1.05 7.62 1.36
N ALA A 78 0.37 8.69 1.78
CA ALA A 78 -1.09 8.78 1.70
C ALA A 78 -1.62 8.83 0.26
N ILE A 79 -0.78 9.21 -0.72
CA ILE A 79 -1.16 9.21 -2.15
C ILE A 79 -1.54 7.80 -2.61
N GLY A 80 -0.85 6.76 -2.11
CA GLY A 80 -1.12 5.36 -2.47
C GLY A 80 -2.56 4.95 -2.15
N PRO A 81 -3.00 5.00 -0.89
CA PRO A 81 -4.38 4.71 -0.49
C PRO A 81 -5.42 5.60 -1.17
N ILE A 82 -5.11 6.89 -1.41
CA ILE A 82 -6.01 7.80 -2.13
C ILE A 82 -6.25 7.28 -3.55
N LEU A 83 -5.19 6.96 -4.30
CA LEU A 83 -5.31 6.40 -5.64
C LEU A 83 -6.02 5.04 -5.64
N GLY A 84 -5.77 4.20 -4.62
CA GLY A 84 -6.47 2.92 -4.43
C GLY A 84 -7.98 3.10 -4.21
N LEU A 85 -8.36 4.04 -3.35
CA LEU A 85 -9.77 4.40 -3.14
C LEU A 85 -10.41 4.95 -4.40
N PHE A 86 -9.74 5.85 -5.13
CA PHE A 86 -10.24 6.36 -6.41
C PHE A 86 -10.47 5.23 -7.44
N ALA A 87 -9.54 4.28 -7.54
CA ALA A 87 -9.68 3.14 -8.44
C ALA A 87 -10.87 2.23 -8.06
N LEU A 88 -11.14 2.07 -6.76
CA LEU A 88 -12.28 1.31 -6.26
C LEU A 88 -13.61 2.02 -6.57
N PHE A 89 -13.70 3.33 -6.33
CA PHE A 89 -14.91 4.11 -6.62
C PHE A 89 -15.18 4.25 -8.12
N TYR A 90 -14.15 4.28 -8.96
CA TYR A 90 -14.32 4.36 -10.42
C TYR A 90 -14.93 3.09 -11.03
N LYS A 91 -14.80 1.94 -10.36
CA LYS A 91 -15.27 0.64 -10.85
C LYS A 91 -16.62 0.20 -10.24
N SER A 92 -17.18 0.97 -9.31
CA SER A 92 -18.52 0.76 -8.73
C SER A 92 -19.57 1.56 -9.47
#